data_AF-A0A7Y2A6L8-F1
#
_entry.id   AF-A0A7Y2A6L8-F1
#
_cell.length_a   1.000
_cell.length_b   1.000
_cell.length_c   1.000
_cell.angle_alpha   90.00
_cell.angle_beta   90.00
_cell.angle_gamma   90.00
#
_symmetry.space_group_name_H-M   'P 1'
#
loop_
_entity.id
_entity.type
_entity.pdbx_description
1 polymer ?
#
loop_
_entity_poly.entity_id
_entity_poly.type
_entity_poly.pdbx_seq_one_letter_code
_entity_poly.pdbx_strand_id
1 'polypeptide(L)'
;RSDCALVSAGYRLSPEHPFPASLDDAHAAFHWMVGHADELGLDPSRVVIGGESAGGGLAASLVQRLIDEGTPIAGQLLVYPMLDDRTAARPDIGRKDHLAWNNASNRYGWSSFLGGPVGSATTPEYAVPARRADLSGLPPAWIGVGDLDLFLDEDTTYADRLRGAGVEVEFLLVQGAPHAFVTLEPSAPASTSFFDSAGAFARRLLHD
;
A
#
# COMPACT_ATOMS: atom_id res chain seq x y z
N ARG A 1 12.55 13.95 3.78
CA ARG A 1 11.45 14.87 4.22
C ARG A 1 10.69 15.37 2.98
N SER A 2 9.37 15.39 2.97
CA SER A 2 8.53 15.74 1.80
C SER A 2 8.00 17.18 1.79
N ASP A 3 8.16 17.92 2.90
CA ASP A 3 7.65 19.30 3.07
C ASP A 3 6.14 19.41 2.74
N CYS A 4 5.36 18.41 3.17
CA CYS A 4 3.90 18.35 3.04
C CYS A 4 3.24 18.08 4.39
N ALA A 5 1.94 18.38 4.51
CA ALA A 5 1.15 17.91 5.63
C ALA A 5 0.98 16.37 5.55
N LEU A 6 0.86 15.72 6.71
CA LEU A 6 0.55 14.30 6.82
C LEU A 6 -0.73 14.13 7.63
N VAL A 7 -1.73 13.47 7.03
CA VAL A 7 -2.98 13.09 7.69
C VAL A 7 -2.96 11.59 7.90
N SER A 8 -2.88 11.15 9.15
CA SER A 8 -2.90 9.74 9.52
C SER A 8 -4.32 9.32 9.92
N ALA A 9 -4.93 8.41 9.16
CA ALA A 9 -6.28 7.93 9.41
C ALA A 9 -6.28 6.87 10.52
N GLY A 10 -7.03 7.13 11.60
CA GLY A 10 -7.33 6.11 12.61
C GLY A 10 -8.47 5.22 12.14
N TYR A 11 -8.15 4.05 11.60
CA TYR A 11 -9.15 3.09 11.10
C TYR A 11 -9.32 1.89 12.04
N ARG A 12 -10.50 1.27 11.99
CA ARG A 12 -10.80 0.03 12.72
C ARG A 12 -9.94 -1.12 12.23
N LEU A 13 -9.49 -1.94 13.17
CA LEU A 13 -8.59 -3.07 12.91
C LEU A 13 -9.33 -4.40 12.87
N SER A 14 -8.77 -5.31 12.08
CA SER A 14 -9.15 -6.73 12.08
C SER A 14 -8.36 -7.49 13.15
N PRO A 15 -8.91 -8.58 13.72
CA PRO A 15 -10.13 -9.30 13.33
C PRO A 15 -11.45 -8.74 13.88
N GLU A 16 -11.44 -7.78 14.81
CA GLU A 16 -12.65 -7.23 15.43
C GLU A 16 -13.57 -6.57 14.41
N HIS A 17 -12.96 -5.93 13.41
CA HIS A 17 -13.64 -5.31 12.28
C HIS A 17 -12.98 -5.78 10.97
N PRO A 18 -13.47 -6.88 10.36
CA PRO A 18 -12.97 -7.33 9.07
C PRO A 18 -13.35 -6.34 7.95
N PHE A 19 -12.80 -6.56 6.76
CA PHE A 19 -13.15 -5.83 5.54
C PHE A 19 -14.68 -5.78 5.36
N PRO A 20 -15.26 -4.63 4.99
CA PRO A 20 -14.62 -3.41 4.49
C PRO A 20 -14.27 -2.34 5.54
N ALA A 21 -14.31 -2.65 6.85
CA ALA A 21 -14.29 -1.61 7.89
C ALA A 21 -13.11 -0.61 7.80
N SER A 22 -11.89 -1.09 7.59
CA SER A 22 -10.72 -0.20 7.47
C SER A 22 -10.73 0.64 6.19
N LEU A 23 -11.25 0.09 5.08
CA LEU A 23 -11.40 0.83 3.82
C LEU A 23 -12.48 1.91 3.93
N ASP A 24 -13.60 1.60 4.57
CA ASP A 24 -14.66 2.57 4.82
C ASP A 24 -14.19 3.71 5.74
N ASP A 25 -13.40 3.40 6.78
CA ASP A 25 -12.85 4.41 7.67
C ASP A 25 -11.81 5.29 6.96
N ALA A 26 -10.93 4.69 6.15
CA ALA A 26 -9.94 5.44 5.38
C ALA A 26 -10.60 6.33 4.31
N HIS A 27 -11.67 5.83 3.68
CA HIS A 27 -12.50 6.60 2.74
C HIS A 27 -13.21 7.77 3.44
N ALA A 28 -13.83 7.53 4.59
CA ALA A 28 -14.45 8.58 5.39
C ALA A 28 -13.43 9.63 5.87
N ALA A 29 -12.24 9.20 6.29
CA ALA A 29 -11.16 10.10 6.69
C ALA A 29 -10.66 10.97 5.52
N PHE A 30 -10.53 10.40 4.32
CA PHE A 30 -10.20 11.15 3.10
C PHE A 30 -11.24 12.24 2.81
N HIS A 31 -12.53 11.88 2.79
CA HIS A 31 -13.60 12.84 2.52
C HIS A 31 -13.74 13.90 3.62
N TRP A 32 -13.52 13.53 4.89
CA TRP A 32 -13.44 14.49 5.98
C TRP A 32 -12.31 15.49 5.76
N MET A 33 -11.10 15.02 5.43
CA MET A 33 -9.95 15.88 5.15
C MET A 33 -10.24 16.83 3.99
N VAL A 34 -10.79 16.33 2.88
CA VAL A 34 -11.16 17.15 1.71
C VAL A 34 -12.21 18.20 2.09
N GLY A 35 -13.22 17.83 2.87
CA GLY A 35 -14.28 18.75 3.34
C GLY A 35 -13.79 19.83 4.31
N HIS A 36 -12.65 19.64 4.97
CA HIS A 36 -12.03 20.60 5.88
C HIS A 36 -10.70 21.15 5.35
N ALA A 37 -10.42 20.99 4.05
CA ALA A 37 -9.12 21.34 3.48
C ALA A 37 -8.76 22.82 3.71
N ASP A 38 -9.73 23.73 3.54
CA ASP A 38 -9.54 25.17 3.78
C ASP A 38 -9.17 25.47 5.24
N GLU A 39 -9.83 24.83 6.20
CA GLU A 39 -9.56 25.00 7.64
C GLU A 39 -8.18 24.45 8.03
N LEU A 40 -7.74 23.40 7.35
CA LEU A 40 -6.46 22.73 7.56
C LEU A 40 -5.31 23.36 6.75
N GLY A 41 -5.61 24.31 5.85
CA GLY A 41 -4.63 24.89 4.93
C GLY A 41 -4.08 23.89 3.91
N LEU A 42 -4.89 22.91 3.49
CA LEU A 42 -4.54 21.85 2.55
C LEU A 42 -5.07 22.16 1.15
N ASP A 43 -4.38 21.64 0.13
CA ASP A 43 -4.88 21.65 -1.25
C ASP A 43 -5.42 20.25 -1.60
N PRO A 44 -6.75 20.07 -1.71
CA PRO A 44 -7.34 18.76 -1.94
C PRO A 44 -7.12 18.24 -3.38
N SER A 45 -6.59 19.07 -4.28
CA SER A 45 -6.22 18.63 -5.64
C SER A 45 -4.85 17.96 -5.70
N ARG A 46 -4.04 18.08 -4.64
CA ARG A 46 -2.69 17.56 -4.54
C ARG A 46 -2.59 16.59 -3.37
N VAL A 47 -3.11 15.38 -3.57
CA VAL A 47 -3.13 14.33 -2.54
C VAL A 47 -2.37 13.10 -3.03
N VAL A 48 -1.36 12.69 -2.26
CA VAL A 48 -0.72 11.38 -2.37
C VAL A 48 -1.25 10.50 -1.24
N ILE A 49 -1.71 9.29 -1.56
CA ILE A 49 -2.17 8.31 -0.57
C ILE A 49 -1.05 7.29 -0.38
N GLY A 50 -0.72 6.95 0.86
CA GLY A 50 0.34 5.98 1.12
C GLY A 50 0.15 5.21 2.40
N GLY A 51 0.93 4.14 2.51
CA GLY A 51 0.91 3.28 3.67
C GLY A 51 1.98 2.19 3.60
N GLU A 52 2.17 1.53 4.73
CA GLU A 52 3.20 0.50 4.91
C GLU A 52 2.56 -0.87 5.14
N SER A 53 3.07 -1.93 4.51
CA SER A 53 2.61 -3.30 4.70
C SER A 53 1.10 -3.43 4.44
N ALA A 54 0.30 -3.89 5.42
CA ALA A 54 -1.17 -3.90 5.36
C ALA A 54 -1.77 -2.51 5.06
N GLY A 55 -1.15 -1.45 5.58
CA GLY A 55 -1.53 -0.07 5.27
C GLY A 55 -1.22 0.32 3.81
N GLY A 56 -0.18 -0.26 3.20
CA GLY A 56 0.13 -0.09 1.79
C GLY A 56 -0.91 -0.79 0.90
N GLY A 57 -1.35 -1.99 1.29
CA GLY A 57 -2.49 -2.66 0.68
C GLY A 57 -3.77 -1.82 0.76
N LEU A 58 -4.09 -1.31 1.96
CA LEU A 58 -5.24 -0.43 2.19
C LEU A 58 -5.15 0.87 1.36
N ALA A 59 -3.98 1.46 1.25
CA ALA A 59 -3.73 2.65 0.43
C ALA A 59 -4.03 2.38 -1.05
N ALA A 60 -3.53 1.27 -1.61
CA ALA A 60 -3.82 0.87 -2.98
C ALA A 60 -5.32 0.63 -3.20
N SER A 61 -5.99 -0.06 -2.28
CA SER A 61 -7.44 -0.26 -2.32
C SER A 61 -8.24 1.05 -2.28
N LEU A 62 -7.84 1.99 -1.41
CA LEU A 62 -8.47 3.30 -1.30
C LEU A 62 -8.31 4.10 -2.60
N VAL A 63 -7.11 4.11 -3.18
CA VAL A 63 -6.85 4.77 -4.47
C VAL A 63 -7.73 4.18 -5.56
N GLN A 64 -7.82 2.85 -5.66
CA GLN A 64 -8.69 2.20 -6.65
C GLN A 64 -10.15 2.63 -6.51
N ARG A 65 -10.69 2.61 -5.28
CA ARG A 65 -12.06 3.07 -4.99
C ARG A 65 -12.28 4.54 -5.35
N LEU A 66 -11.35 5.42 -4.95
CA LEU A 66 -11.47 6.86 -5.20
C LEU A 66 -11.41 7.20 -6.70
N ILE A 67 -10.55 6.52 -7.46
CA ILE A 67 -10.47 6.69 -8.92
C ILE A 67 -11.78 6.26 -9.60
N ASP A 68 -12.37 5.13 -9.18
CA ASP A 68 -13.64 4.66 -9.73
C ASP A 68 -14.82 5.58 -9.38
N GLU A 69 -14.72 6.30 -8.26
CA GLU A 69 -15.64 7.37 -7.85
C GLU A 69 -15.38 8.71 -8.58
N GLY A 70 -14.34 8.79 -9.43
CA GLY A 70 -13.96 10.00 -10.17
C GLY A 70 -13.16 11.02 -9.36
N THR A 71 -12.60 10.63 -8.21
CA THR A 71 -11.77 11.49 -7.38
C THR A 71 -10.32 11.48 -7.88
N PRO A 72 -9.73 12.64 -8.24
CA PRO A 72 -8.35 12.70 -8.67
C PRO A 72 -7.40 12.44 -7.49
N ILE A 73 -6.38 11.61 -7.71
CA ILE A 73 -5.29 11.35 -6.76
C ILE A 73 -3.97 11.62 -7.49
N ALA A 74 -3.06 12.35 -6.85
CA ALA A 74 -1.79 12.74 -7.46
C ALA A 74 -0.80 11.56 -7.54
N GLY A 75 -0.83 10.65 -6.56
CA GLY A 75 0.03 9.48 -6.53
C GLY A 75 -0.31 8.50 -5.42
N GLN A 76 0.31 7.32 -5.49
CA GLN A 76 0.25 6.30 -4.45
C GLN A 76 1.66 5.92 -3.98
N LEU A 77 1.90 5.92 -2.67
CA LEU A 77 3.20 5.63 -2.05
C LEU A 77 3.07 4.34 -1.23
N LEU A 78 3.57 3.24 -1.79
CA LEU A 78 3.36 1.89 -1.27
C LEU A 78 4.67 1.33 -0.73
N VAL A 79 4.77 1.25 0.59
CA VAL A 79 5.95 0.75 1.30
C VAL A 79 5.74 -0.73 1.63
N TYR A 80 6.50 -1.62 0.97
CA TYR A 80 6.42 -3.09 1.03
C TYR A 80 4.97 -3.60 1.18
N PRO A 81 4.05 -3.18 0.30
CA PRO A 81 2.62 -3.31 0.51
C PRO A 81 2.15 -4.77 0.49
N MET A 82 1.17 -5.08 1.33
CA MET A 82 0.46 -6.37 1.29
C MET A 82 -0.65 -6.29 0.24
N LEU A 83 -0.44 -6.84 -0.95
CA LEU A 83 -1.27 -6.59 -2.14
C LEU A 83 -2.08 -7.80 -2.61
N ASP A 84 -1.61 -9.03 -2.35
CA ASP A 84 -2.20 -10.26 -2.90
C ASP A 84 -2.44 -11.36 -1.86
N ASP A 85 -3.72 -11.67 -1.62
CA ASP A 85 -4.12 -12.74 -0.68
C ASP A 85 -3.67 -14.14 -1.12
N ARG A 86 -3.34 -14.32 -2.40
CA ARG A 86 -2.83 -15.59 -2.92
C ARG A 86 -1.47 -15.93 -2.35
N THR A 87 -0.65 -14.95 -2.00
CA THR A 87 0.65 -15.17 -1.33
C THR A 87 0.47 -15.87 0.01
N ALA A 88 -0.62 -15.59 0.75
CA ALA A 88 -0.98 -16.32 1.96
C ALA A 88 -1.49 -17.74 1.71
N ALA A 89 -1.96 -18.05 0.50
CA ALA A 89 -2.46 -19.36 0.11
C ALA A 89 -1.37 -20.30 -0.45
N ARG A 90 -0.20 -19.77 -0.83
CA ARG A 90 0.91 -20.53 -1.45
C ARG A 90 1.48 -21.60 -0.47
N PRO A 91 1.44 -22.90 -0.83
CA PRO A 91 1.98 -23.98 0.02
C PRO A 91 3.50 -24.17 -0.15
N ASP A 92 4.06 -23.70 -1.27
CA ASP A 92 5.45 -23.85 -1.71
C ASP A 92 6.38 -22.80 -1.11
N ILE A 93 5.83 -21.65 -0.71
CA ILE A 93 6.52 -20.68 0.14
C ILE A 93 6.52 -21.28 1.56
N GLY A 94 7.43 -22.22 1.79
CA GLY A 94 7.56 -22.95 3.05
C GLY A 94 7.91 -22.03 4.23
N ARG A 95 7.84 -22.57 5.45
CA ARG A 95 8.13 -21.91 6.76
C ARG A 95 9.55 -21.32 6.91
N LYS A 96 10.31 -21.17 5.83
CA LYS A 96 11.74 -20.89 5.86
C LYS A 96 12.02 -19.41 5.59
N ASP A 97 12.64 -18.80 6.59
CA ASP A 97 13.64 -17.73 6.46
C ASP A 97 13.18 -16.29 6.19
N HIS A 98 11.88 -15.97 6.15
CA HIS A 98 11.44 -14.58 6.19
C HIS A 98 11.58 -14.00 7.60
N LEU A 99 12.45 -12.99 7.76
CA LEU A 99 12.57 -12.22 8.99
C LEU A 99 11.39 -11.23 9.11
N ALA A 100 10.88 -11.03 10.34
CA ALA A 100 9.75 -10.17 10.70
C ALA A 100 8.36 -10.59 10.20
N TRP A 101 8.16 -10.88 8.91
CA TRP A 101 6.85 -11.27 8.37
C TRP A 101 6.93 -12.56 7.56
N ASN A 102 6.29 -13.62 8.07
CA ASN A 102 6.32 -14.95 7.45
C ASN A 102 4.92 -15.40 7.01
N ASN A 103 4.83 -16.56 6.36
CA ASN A 103 3.59 -17.10 5.82
C ASN A 103 2.50 -17.37 6.86
N ALA A 104 2.87 -17.71 8.10
CA ALA A 104 1.88 -17.91 9.16
C ALA A 104 1.26 -16.57 9.55
N SER A 105 2.08 -15.52 9.73
CA SER A 105 1.61 -14.15 9.95
C SER A 105 0.79 -13.65 8.76
N ASN A 106 1.25 -13.90 7.53
CA ASN A 106 0.54 -13.46 6.33
C ASN A 106 -0.83 -14.13 6.18
N ARG A 107 -0.91 -15.44 6.44
CA ARG A 107 -2.19 -16.18 6.44
C ARG A 107 -3.13 -15.65 7.52
N TYR A 108 -2.61 -15.42 8.73
CA TYR A 108 -3.40 -14.85 9.81
C TYR A 108 -3.91 -13.45 9.45
N GLY A 109 -3.02 -12.57 8.97
CA GLY A 109 -3.35 -11.20 8.55
C GLY A 109 -4.43 -11.17 7.47
N TRP A 110 -4.24 -11.88 6.36
CA TRP A 110 -5.22 -11.95 5.28
C TRP A 110 -6.55 -12.58 5.75
N SER A 111 -6.52 -13.66 6.54
CA SER A 111 -7.75 -14.29 7.03
C SER A 111 -8.53 -13.41 8.01
N SER A 112 -7.83 -12.65 8.85
CA SER A 112 -8.42 -11.68 9.77
C SER A 112 -9.04 -10.52 8.99
N PHE A 113 -8.31 -9.97 8.03
CA PHE A 113 -8.75 -8.88 7.18
C PHE A 113 -9.97 -9.27 6.33
N LEU A 114 -9.95 -10.44 5.67
CA LEU A 114 -11.07 -10.89 4.84
C LEU A 114 -12.24 -11.46 5.66
N GLY A 115 -12.05 -11.74 6.96
CA GLY A 115 -13.04 -12.43 7.80
C GLY A 115 -13.34 -13.85 7.33
N GLY A 116 -12.42 -14.50 6.60
CA GLY A 116 -12.70 -15.73 5.87
C GLY A 116 -11.47 -16.36 5.19
N PRO A 117 -11.69 -17.33 4.28
CA PRO A 117 -10.60 -18.04 3.61
C PRO A 117 -9.81 -17.15 2.65
N VAL A 118 -8.49 -17.27 2.70
CA VAL A 118 -7.54 -16.61 1.80
C VAL A 118 -7.41 -17.38 0.49
N GLY A 119 -7.05 -16.70 -0.61
CA GLY A 119 -6.82 -17.31 -1.91
C GLY A 119 -8.10 -17.75 -2.62
N SER A 120 -9.26 -17.27 -2.19
CA SER A 120 -10.56 -17.60 -2.80
C SER A 120 -10.61 -17.19 -4.27
N ALA A 121 -11.43 -17.88 -5.09
CA ALA A 121 -11.57 -17.58 -6.51
C ALA A 121 -12.10 -16.16 -6.76
N THR A 122 -13.00 -15.71 -5.89
CA THR A 122 -13.56 -14.36 -5.86
C THR A 122 -13.23 -13.69 -4.54
N THR A 123 -13.08 -12.37 -4.57
CA THR A 123 -12.87 -11.53 -3.39
C THR A 123 -13.89 -10.39 -3.41
N PRO A 124 -14.26 -9.82 -2.25
CA PRO A 124 -14.99 -8.57 -2.22
C PRO A 124 -14.28 -7.50 -3.04
N GLU A 125 -15.04 -6.58 -3.62
CA GLU A 125 -14.51 -5.46 -4.40
C GLU A 125 -13.52 -4.64 -3.56
N TYR A 126 -12.41 -4.22 -4.15
CA TYR A 126 -11.30 -3.48 -3.51
C TYR A 126 -10.55 -4.21 -2.38
N ALA A 127 -10.99 -5.39 -1.90
CA ALA A 127 -10.33 -6.05 -0.78
C ALA A 127 -8.89 -6.50 -1.11
N VAL A 128 -8.63 -6.88 -2.36
CA VAL A 128 -7.30 -7.35 -2.78
C VAL A 128 -6.87 -6.54 -4.00
N PRO A 129 -6.08 -5.47 -3.81
CA PRO A 129 -5.80 -4.51 -4.87
C PRO A 129 -5.04 -5.15 -6.05
N ALA A 130 -4.20 -6.16 -5.81
CA ALA A 130 -3.54 -6.91 -6.89
C ALA A 130 -4.50 -7.72 -7.77
N ARG A 131 -5.78 -7.91 -7.38
CA ARG A 131 -6.75 -8.65 -8.20
C ARG A 131 -7.56 -7.77 -9.14
N ARG A 132 -7.47 -6.43 -9.05
CA ARG A 132 -8.12 -5.52 -10.01
C ARG A 132 -7.66 -5.87 -11.43
N ALA A 133 -8.61 -6.06 -12.35
CA ALA A 133 -8.31 -6.55 -13.69
C ALA A 133 -7.62 -5.49 -14.56
N ASP A 134 -8.17 -4.28 -14.58
CA ASP A 134 -7.66 -3.13 -15.34
C ASP A 134 -7.05 -2.09 -14.39
N LEU A 135 -5.76 -1.83 -14.56
CA LEU A 135 -5.01 -0.85 -13.77
C LEU A 135 -4.81 0.49 -14.51
N SER A 136 -5.39 0.64 -15.71
CA SER A 136 -5.29 1.88 -16.46
C SER A 136 -6.00 3.03 -15.73
N GLY A 137 -5.45 4.23 -15.85
CA GLY A 137 -5.98 5.42 -15.17
C GLY A 137 -5.66 5.51 -13.68
N LEU A 138 -5.01 4.51 -13.07
CA LEU A 138 -4.48 4.66 -11.71
C LEU A 138 -3.34 5.70 -11.69
N PRO A 139 -3.15 6.42 -10.57
CA PRO A 139 -2.16 7.48 -10.48
C PRO A 139 -0.74 6.91 -10.40
N PRO A 140 0.30 7.74 -10.67
CA PRO A 140 1.69 7.37 -10.50
C PRO A 140 1.94 6.65 -9.16
N ALA A 141 2.78 5.63 -9.18
CA ALA A 141 3.07 4.81 -8.01
C ALA A 141 4.56 4.82 -7.68
N TRP A 142 4.86 4.96 -6.39
CA TRP A 142 6.13 4.56 -5.82
C TRP A 142 5.92 3.27 -5.03
N ILE A 143 6.74 2.26 -5.30
CA ILE A 143 6.68 0.95 -4.64
C ILE A 143 8.09 0.59 -4.19
N GLY A 144 8.27 0.41 -2.89
CA GLY A 144 9.56 0.04 -2.32
C GLY A 144 9.48 -1.27 -1.54
N VAL A 145 10.37 -2.22 -1.80
CA VAL A 145 10.36 -3.54 -1.14
C VAL A 145 11.77 -4.06 -0.92
N GLY A 146 11.94 -4.91 0.08
CA GLY A 146 13.19 -5.63 0.34
C GLY A 146 13.27 -6.95 -0.40
N ASP A 147 14.47 -7.39 -0.80
CA ASP A 147 14.66 -8.67 -1.49
C ASP A 147 14.53 -9.92 -0.58
N LEU A 148 14.50 -9.73 0.74
CA LEU A 148 14.20 -10.76 1.73
C LEU A 148 12.76 -10.67 2.25
N ASP A 149 11.94 -9.80 1.66
CA ASP A 149 10.53 -9.63 2.02
C ASP A 149 9.65 -10.70 1.35
N LEU A 150 8.68 -11.22 2.10
CA LEU A 150 7.66 -12.13 1.59
C LEU A 150 6.85 -11.49 0.44
N PHE A 151 6.70 -10.16 0.44
CA PHE A 151 5.89 -9.45 -0.54
C PHE A 151 6.63 -9.10 -1.85
N LEU A 152 7.93 -9.43 -1.98
CA LEU A 152 8.72 -9.08 -3.17
C LEU A 152 8.05 -9.48 -4.49
N ASP A 153 7.57 -10.71 -4.58
CA ASP A 153 6.99 -11.25 -5.83
C ASP A 153 5.66 -10.56 -6.17
N GLU A 154 4.80 -10.29 -5.17
CA GLU A 154 3.52 -9.62 -5.40
C GLU A 154 3.70 -8.13 -5.72
N ASP A 155 4.64 -7.46 -5.07
CA ASP A 155 5.00 -6.06 -5.30
C ASP A 155 5.58 -5.87 -6.71
N THR A 156 6.50 -6.75 -7.10
CA THR A 156 7.08 -6.76 -8.45
C THR A 156 6.00 -7.01 -9.50
N THR A 157 5.12 -7.99 -9.26
CA THR A 157 4.02 -8.30 -10.18
C THR A 157 3.05 -7.12 -10.33
N TYR A 158 2.70 -6.45 -9.23
CA TYR A 158 1.81 -5.29 -9.27
C TYR A 158 2.46 -4.10 -9.98
N ALA A 159 3.74 -3.82 -9.71
CA ALA A 159 4.52 -2.80 -10.39
C ALA A 159 4.56 -3.02 -11.92
N ASP A 160 4.82 -4.25 -12.35
CA ASP A 160 4.89 -4.57 -13.78
C ASP A 160 3.52 -4.47 -14.46
N ARG A 161 2.44 -4.82 -13.76
CA ARG A 161 1.09 -4.66 -14.28
C ARG A 161 0.67 -3.20 -14.38
N LEU A 162 1.03 -2.36 -13.41
CA LEU A 162 0.82 -0.91 -13.48
C LEU A 162 1.55 -0.32 -14.70
N ARG A 163 2.83 -0.66 -14.90
CA ARG A 163 3.60 -0.25 -16.09
C ARG A 163 2.96 -0.73 -17.39
N GLY A 164 2.53 -1.99 -17.42
CA GLY A 164 1.83 -2.58 -18.57
C GLY A 164 0.51 -1.87 -18.91
N ALA A 165 -0.13 -1.25 -17.92
CA ALA A 165 -1.33 -0.43 -18.08
C ALA A 165 -1.02 1.06 -18.38
N GLY A 166 0.25 1.43 -18.55
CA GLY A 166 0.67 2.80 -18.85
C GLY A 166 0.80 3.72 -17.64
N VAL A 167 0.78 3.19 -16.41
CA VAL A 167 0.97 3.96 -15.19
C VAL A 167 2.47 4.19 -14.94
N GLU A 168 2.85 5.41 -14.54
CA GLU A 168 4.22 5.71 -14.10
C GLU A 168 4.52 4.97 -12.79
N VAL A 169 5.63 4.21 -12.75
CA VAL A 169 6.02 3.45 -11.57
C VAL A 169 7.50 3.62 -11.26
N GLU A 170 7.78 4.20 -10.10
CA GLU A 170 9.06 4.09 -9.42
C GLU A 170 9.08 2.84 -8.55
N PHE A 171 9.98 1.91 -8.86
CA PHE A 171 10.14 0.69 -8.07
C PHE A 171 11.54 0.66 -7.45
N LEU A 172 11.61 0.53 -6.13
CA LEU A 172 12.85 0.50 -5.37
C LEU A 172 13.01 -0.86 -4.67
N LEU A 173 13.98 -1.65 -5.13
CA LEU A 173 14.39 -2.89 -4.49
C LEU A 173 15.57 -2.64 -3.54
N VAL A 174 15.42 -3.00 -2.27
CA VAL A 174 16.48 -2.88 -1.26
C VAL A 174 17.11 -4.25 -1.01
N GLN A 175 18.41 -4.36 -1.31
CA GLN A 175 19.16 -5.61 -1.15
C GLN A 175 19.44 -5.91 0.33
N GLY A 176 19.28 -7.18 0.72
CA GLY A 176 19.45 -7.68 2.08
C GLY A 176 18.38 -7.19 3.07
N ALA A 177 17.28 -6.60 2.59
CA ALA A 177 16.27 -6.00 3.45
C ALA A 177 15.08 -6.95 3.65
N PRO A 178 14.74 -7.29 4.91
CA PRO A 178 13.51 -8.03 5.23
C PRO A 178 12.29 -7.12 5.31
N HIS A 179 11.11 -7.71 5.52
CA HIS A 179 9.90 -6.94 5.80
C HIS A 179 10.09 -6.01 7.01
N ALA A 180 9.54 -4.79 6.92
CA ALA A 180 9.63 -3.75 7.96
C ALA A 180 11.07 -3.36 8.38
N PHE A 181 12.07 -3.54 7.51
CA PHE A 181 13.48 -3.19 7.81
C PHE A 181 13.65 -1.73 8.27
N VAL A 182 12.83 -0.81 7.76
CA VAL A 182 12.86 0.61 8.15
C VAL A 182 12.35 0.85 9.57
N THR A 183 11.52 -0.05 10.12
CA THR A 183 11.13 -0.04 11.54
C THR A 183 12.16 -0.75 12.40
N LEU A 184 12.76 -1.84 11.90
CA LEU A 184 13.75 -2.62 12.64
C LEU A 184 15.07 -1.86 12.84
N GLU A 185 15.53 -1.15 11.81
CA GLU A 185 16.72 -0.31 11.88
C GLU A 185 16.49 1.01 11.14
N PRO A 186 15.81 2.00 11.77
CA PRO A 186 15.46 3.26 11.13
C PRO A 186 16.67 4.12 10.74
N SER A 187 17.81 3.93 11.41
CA SER A 187 19.02 4.72 11.19
C SER A 187 19.97 4.14 10.15
N ALA A 188 19.71 2.93 9.66
CA ALA A 188 20.52 2.32 8.61
C ALA A 188 20.49 3.17 7.32
N PRO A 189 21.62 3.26 6.58
CA PRO A 189 21.67 3.95 5.30
C PRO A 189 20.62 3.46 4.29
N ALA A 190 20.29 2.17 4.33
CA ALA A 190 19.24 1.58 3.49
C ALA A 190 17.86 2.16 3.84
N SER A 191 17.53 2.26 5.12
CA SER A 191 16.25 2.80 5.60
C SER A 191 16.09 4.29 5.33
N THR A 192 17.15 5.07 5.53
CA THR A 192 17.12 6.51 5.25
C THR A 192 17.02 6.78 3.75
N SER A 193 17.82 6.08 2.93
CA SER A 193 17.78 6.23 1.46
C SER A 193 16.43 5.81 0.86
N PHE A 194 15.81 4.78 1.44
CA PHE A 194 14.47 4.32 1.06
C PHE A 194 13.41 5.42 1.26
N PHE A 195 13.35 6.02 2.45
CA PHE A 195 12.41 7.12 2.71
C PHE A 195 12.77 8.44 2.03
N ASP A 196 14.05 8.68 1.73
CA ASP A 196 14.45 9.82 0.92
C ASP A 196 13.93 9.69 -0.53
N SER A 197 13.99 8.48 -1.11
CA SER A 197 13.38 8.21 -2.42
C SER A 197 11.86 8.38 -2.39
N ALA A 198 11.16 7.80 -1.42
CA ALA A 198 9.72 7.95 -1.26
C ALA A 198 9.30 9.43 -1.06
N GLY A 199 10.09 10.17 -0.27
CA GLY A 199 9.88 11.60 -0.04
C GLY A 199 10.14 12.46 -1.27
N ALA A 200 11.11 12.10 -2.12
CA ALA A 200 11.37 12.78 -3.39
C ALA A 200 10.22 12.56 -4.39
N PHE A 201 9.68 11.35 -4.47
CA PHE A 201 8.49 11.04 -5.26
C PHE A 201 7.29 11.89 -4.83
N ALA A 202 6.95 11.88 -3.54
CA ALA A 202 5.85 12.68 -3.01
C ALA A 202 6.06 14.17 -3.26
N ARG A 203 7.29 14.67 -3.11
CA ARG A 203 7.61 16.08 -3.35
C ARG A 203 7.36 16.48 -4.81
N ARG A 204 7.83 15.67 -5.76
CA ARG A 204 7.62 15.93 -7.21
C ARG A 204 6.13 16.08 -7.52
N LEU A 205 5.29 15.21 -6.98
CA LEU A 205 3.85 15.22 -7.28
C LEU A 205 3.06 16.32 -6.56
N LEU A 206 3.59 16.86 -5.46
CA LEU A 206 2.87 17.84 -4.62
C LEU A 206 3.35 19.27 -4.82
N HIS A 207 4.55 19.48 -5.37
CA HIS A 207 5.18 20.81 -5.49
C HIS A 207 5.51 21.24 -6.91
N ASP A 208 5.57 20.31 -7.87
CA ASP A 208 5.71 20.63 -9.30
C ASP A 208 4.34 20.74 -9.98
#